data_AF-A0A1I6R6F3-F1
#
_entry.id   AF-A0A1I6R6F3-F1
#
_cell.length_a   1.000
_cell.length_b   1.000
_cell.length_c   1.000
_cell.angle_alpha   90.00
_cell.angle_beta   90.00
_cell.angle_gamma   90.00
#
_symmetry.space_group_name_H-M   'P 1'
#
loop_
_entity.id
_entity.type
_entity.pdbx_description
1 polymer ?
#
loop_
_entity_poly.entity_id
_entity_poly.type
_entity_poly.pdbx_seq_one_letter_code
_entity_poly.pdbx_strand_id
1 'polypeptide(L)'
;MSFCSNCGQKLATQIKFCPACGTKISGVISGITSSQHLKEYQEKMYKNTVISLKNEGQKIIENKAKEAFSSFAKHKFKTSESTQPIAEVFKPAKTFNNEVNKPVSSASKINKWTWIYIVINALLVYFGNQLEEVVGVLFFSFFILLIVFIRRKKEKPYNWLVKIILVVQLIFLIALVADRLENITAITILLMGLLITNLMLLFNGNKS
;
A
#
# COMPACT_ATOMS: atom_id res chain seq x y z
N MET A 1 -14.75 43.89 -30.98
CA MET A 1 -14.15 45.03 -30.25
C MET A 1 -14.93 45.20 -28.96
N SER A 2 -14.27 45.23 -27.81
CA SER A 2 -14.94 45.32 -26.49
C SER A 2 -15.01 46.77 -26.01
N PHE A 3 -16.07 47.09 -25.27
CA PHE A 3 -16.26 48.39 -24.60
C PHE A 3 -16.27 48.19 -23.09
N CYS A 4 -15.87 49.20 -22.32
CA CYS A 4 -15.95 49.16 -20.87
C CYS A 4 -17.41 49.11 -20.44
N SER A 5 -17.75 48.17 -19.57
CA SER A 5 -19.09 48.06 -18.99
C SER A 5 -19.45 49.22 -18.04
N ASN A 6 -18.46 49.98 -17.55
CA ASN A 6 -18.69 51.07 -16.62
C ASN A 6 -18.78 52.45 -17.32
N CYS A 7 -17.89 52.75 -18.27
CA CYS A 7 -17.83 54.07 -18.91
C CYS A 7 -18.11 54.05 -20.42
N GLY A 8 -18.35 52.89 -21.02
CA GLY A 8 -18.61 52.77 -22.46
C GLY A 8 -17.40 52.99 -23.38
N GLN A 9 -16.21 53.29 -22.84
CA GLN A 9 -15.02 53.53 -23.66
C GLN A 9 -14.53 52.25 -24.36
N LYS A 10 -14.11 52.40 -25.62
CA LYS A 10 -13.57 51.31 -26.43
C LYS A 10 -12.25 50.79 -25.84
N LEU A 11 -12.14 49.48 -25.71
CA LEU A 11 -11.00 48.80 -25.09
C LEU A 11 -10.10 48.18 -26.15
N ALA A 12 -8.80 48.39 -25.99
CA ALA A 12 -7.78 47.66 -26.73
C ALA A 12 -7.67 46.23 -26.20
N THR A 13 -7.18 45.30 -27.03
CA THR A 13 -6.96 43.91 -26.63
C THR A 13 -5.92 43.82 -25.51
N GLN A 14 -6.21 43.03 -24.46
CA GLN A 14 -5.32 42.70 -23.34
C GLN A 14 -5.09 43.76 -22.24
N ILE A 15 -6.04 44.67 -21.98
CA ILE A 15 -5.95 45.60 -20.85
C ILE A 15 -6.65 45.05 -19.59
N LYS A 16 -5.97 45.12 -18.44
CA LYS A 16 -6.49 44.64 -17.13
C LYS A 16 -7.41 45.66 -16.44
N PHE A 17 -7.24 46.94 -16.77
CA PHE A 17 -8.01 48.06 -16.23
C PHE A 17 -8.35 49.03 -17.36
N CYS A 18 -9.52 49.64 -17.29
CA CYS A 18 -9.90 50.68 -18.23
C CYS A 18 -9.05 51.94 -17.99
N PRO A 19 -8.36 52.50 -19.00
CA PRO A 19 -7.52 53.68 -18.83
C PRO A 19 -8.31 54.96 -18.50
N ALA A 20 -9.62 54.96 -18.75
CA ALA A 20 -10.46 56.15 -18.58
C ALA A 20 -11.11 56.25 -17.21
N CYS A 21 -11.55 55.12 -16.66
CA CYS A 21 -12.31 55.10 -15.41
C CYS A 21 -11.68 54.18 -14.34
N GLY A 22 -10.53 53.57 -14.62
CA GLY A 22 -9.80 52.70 -13.69
C GLY A 22 -10.49 51.36 -13.39
N THR A 23 -11.64 51.07 -14.00
CA THR A 23 -12.42 49.86 -13.68
C THR A 23 -11.71 48.60 -14.18
N LYS A 24 -11.59 47.61 -13.30
CA LYS A 24 -10.97 46.31 -13.58
C LYS A 24 -11.80 45.52 -14.59
N ILE A 25 -11.17 45.03 -15.65
CA ILE A 25 -11.83 44.25 -16.69
C ILE A 25 -11.47 42.78 -16.44
N SER A 26 -12.40 42.04 -15.84
CA SER A 26 -12.24 40.61 -15.58
C SER A 26 -12.68 39.81 -16.80
N GLY A 27 -11.77 39.57 -17.76
CA GLY A 27 -12.10 38.68 -18.88
C GLY A 27 -11.05 38.56 -19.98
N VAL A 28 -10.36 37.40 -19.97
CA VAL A 28 -9.67 36.72 -21.08
C VAL A 28 -8.30 37.28 -21.51
N ILE A 29 -7.26 36.83 -20.79
CA ILE A 29 -5.92 36.67 -21.37
C ILE A 29 -5.92 35.31 -22.06
N SER A 30 -6.09 35.33 -23.38
CA SER A 30 -5.68 34.23 -24.23
C SER A 30 -4.15 34.16 -24.20
N GLY A 31 -3.63 33.13 -23.56
CA GLY A 31 -2.22 32.73 -23.66
C GLY A 31 -1.31 33.21 -22.54
N ILE A 32 -0.53 32.25 -22.01
CA ILE A 32 0.67 32.38 -21.18
C ILE A 32 0.47 32.13 -19.65
N THR A 33 0.56 30.83 -19.32
CA THR A 33 1.40 30.24 -18.25
C THR A 33 1.14 30.63 -16.79
N SER A 34 0.04 30.12 -16.20
CA SER A 34 -0.24 30.20 -14.75
C SER A 34 0.11 28.92 -13.96
N SER A 35 0.82 27.95 -14.56
CA SER A 35 1.04 26.61 -13.94
C SER A 35 2.37 26.45 -13.20
N GLN A 36 3.37 27.33 -13.44
CA GLN A 36 4.68 27.20 -12.80
C GLN A 36 4.74 27.85 -11.41
N HIS A 37 4.09 29.01 -11.22
CA HIS A 37 4.17 29.74 -9.95
C HIS A 37 3.33 29.13 -8.81
N LEU A 38 2.33 28.30 -9.13
CA LEU A 38 1.47 27.64 -8.14
C LEU A 38 2.12 26.37 -7.55
N LYS A 39 2.95 25.68 -8.34
CA LYS A 39 3.64 24.45 -7.91
C LYS A 39 4.73 24.73 -6.86
N GLU A 40 5.48 25.81 -7.04
CA GLU A 40 6.55 26.17 -6.10
C GLU A 40 6.02 26.65 -4.74
N TYR A 41 4.88 27.37 -4.73
CA TYR A 41 4.24 27.82 -3.49
C TYR A 41 3.64 26.65 -2.69
N GLN A 42 3.07 25.64 -3.38
CA GLN A 42 2.56 24.43 -2.73
C GLN A 42 3.67 23.53 -2.17
N GLU A 43 4.82 23.43 -2.84
CA GLU A 43 5.92 22.57 -2.40
C GLU A 43 6.57 23.07 -1.09
N LYS A 44 6.69 24.39 -0.92
CA LYS A 44 7.24 25.01 0.29
C LYS A 44 6.32 24.85 1.51
N MET A 45 5.00 24.87 1.30
CA MET A 45 4.02 24.60 2.37
C MET A 45 4.00 23.12 2.80
N TYR A 46 4.15 22.19 1.85
CA TYR A 46 4.18 20.76 2.14
C TYR A 46 5.43 20.36 2.94
N LYS A 47 6.63 20.87 2.57
CA LYS A 47 7.88 20.53 3.27
C LYS A 47 7.88 20.96 4.74
N ASN A 48 7.44 22.18 5.06
CA ASN A 48 7.45 22.67 6.44
C ASN A 48 6.48 21.90 7.35
N THR A 49 5.32 21.49 6.83
CA THR A 49 4.32 20.72 7.59
C THR A 49 4.78 19.29 7.86
N VAL A 50 5.47 18.66 6.90
CA VAL A 50 6.01 17.31 7.06
C VAL A 50 7.17 17.29 8.05
N ILE A 51 7.99 18.35 8.09
CA ILE A 51 9.10 18.47 9.04
C ILE A 51 8.58 18.64 10.48
N SER A 52 7.52 19.42 10.70
CA SER A 52 6.95 19.58 12.06
C SER A 52 6.33 18.28 12.58
N LEU A 53 5.56 17.56 11.74
CA LEU A 53 4.95 16.27 12.09
C LEU A 53 5.99 15.18 12.37
N LYS A 54 7.11 15.17 11.63
CA LYS A 54 8.21 14.21 11.84
C LYS A 54 8.89 14.43 13.19
N ASN A 55 9.16 15.69 13.54
CA ASN A 55 9.83 16.04 14.80
C ASN A 55 8.94 15.80 16.03
N GLU A 56 7.63 16.00 15.90
CA GLU A 56 6.66 15.76 16.96
C GLU A 56 6.42 14.25 17.18
N GLY A 57 6.32 13.48 16.10
CA GLY A 57 6.23 12.02 16.15
C GLY A 57 7.45 11.37 16.81
N GLN A 58 8.66 11.86 16.54
CA GLN A 58 9.89 11.33 17.16
C GLN A 58 9.92 11.56 18.68
N LYS A 59 9.51 12.75 19.17
CA LYS A 59 9.46 13.04 20.61
C LYS A 59 8.45 12.17 21.36
N ILE A 60 7.29 11.89 20.75
CA ILE A 60 6.25 11.04 21.36
C ILE A 60 6.72 9.58 21.45
N ILE A 61 7.39 9.08 20.42
CA ILE A 61 7.94 7.71 20.41
C ILE A 61 9.04 7.57 21.47
N GLU A 62 9.93 8.56 21.59
CA GLU A 62 11.03 8.53 22.55
C GLU A 62 10.54 8.59 24.00
N ASN A 63 9.52 9.41 24.30
CA ASN A 63 8.93 9.50 25.63
C ASN A 63 8.20 8.20 26.02
N LYS A 64 7.39 7.63 25.11
CA LYS A 64 6.69 6.36 25.36
C LYS A 64 7.65 5.18 25.52
N ALA A 65 8.77 5.17 24.77
CA ALA A 65 9.80 4.16 24.94
C ALA A 65 10.44 4.27 26.33
N LYS A 66 10.83 5.48 26.78
CA LYS A 66 11.43 5.69 28.12
C LYS A 66 10.48 5.33 29.27
N GLU A 67 9.18 5.63 29.14
CA GLU A 67 8.15 5.22 30.11
C GLU A 67 7.98 3.69 30.15
N ALA A 68 7.98 3.01 29.01
CA ALA A 68 7.92 1.56 28.96
C ALA A 68 9.17 0.92 29.59
N PHE A 69 10.38 1.36 29.21
CA PHE A 69 11.61 0.78 29.75
C PHE A 69 11.78 1.03 31.26
N SER A 70 11.36 2.19 31.78
CA SER A 70 11.42 2.47 33.22
C SER A 70 10.44 1.65 34.07
N SER A 71 9.25 1.34 33.53
CA SER A 71 8.29 0.45 34.21
C SER A 71 8.75 -1.01 34.24
N PHE A 72 9.40 -1.48 33.17
CA PHE A 72 10.02 -2.81 33.12
C PHE A 72 11.24 -2.95 34.04
N ALA A 73 12.07 -1.90 34.19
CA ALA A 73 13.22 -1.91 35.09
C ALA A 73 12.79 -1.96 36.58
N LYS A 74 11.67 -1.33 36.94
CA LYS A 74 11.14 -1.34 38.32
C LYS A 74 10.63 -2.71 38.78
N HIS A 75 10.19 -3.57 37.86
CA HIS A 75 9.61 -4.87 38.18
C HIS A 75 10.64 -6.00 38.37
N LYS A 76 11.93 -5.76 38.07
CA LYS A 76 12.99 -6.79 38.11
C LYS A 76 13.86 -6.79 39.38
N PHE A 77 13.57 -5.96 40.40
CA PHE A 77 14.44 -5.80 41.58
C PHE A 77 13.84 -6.23 42.93
N LYS A 78 12.79 -7.05 42.96
CA LYS A 78 12.30 -7.65 44.22
C LYS A 78 11.97 -9.12 44.05
N THR A 79 12.98 -9.97 43.89
CA THR A 79 12.85 -11.38 44.28
C THR A 79 14.23 -11.95 44.63
N SER A 80 14.64 -11.78 45.88
CA SER A 80 15.55 -12.69 46.56
C SER A 80 15.01 -12.95 47.95
N GLU A 81 15.10 -14.21 48.38
CA GLU A 81 15.22 -14.66 49.78
C GLU A 81 14.03 -15.41 50.42
N SER A 82 14.28 -16.72 50.61
CA SER A 82 13.96 -17.58 51.78
C SER A 82 12.59 -18.29 51.94
N THR A 83 12.68 -19.63 51.80
CA THR A 83 12.22 -20.71 52.71
C THR A 83 10.73 -20.98 53.01
N GLN A 84 10.36 -22.22 52.65
CA GLN A 84 9.22 -23.16 52.89
C GLN A 84 8.35 -23.04 54.18
N PRO A 85 7.35 -23.94 54.41
CA PRO A 85 6.08 -24.22 53.71
C PRO A 85 4.87 -24.06 54.68
N ILE A 86 3.60 -24.09 54.24
CA ILE A 86 2.44 -24.61 55.01
C ILE A 86 1.21 -24.60 54.07
N ALA A 87 0.54 -25.74 54.05
CA ALA A 87 -0.73 -25.98 53.37
C ALA A 87 -1.89 -25.23 54.05
N GLU A 88 -3.05 -25.22 53.39
CA GLU A 88 -4.37 -24.82 53.93
C GLU A 88 -4.67 -23.33 54.08
N VAL A 89 -4.94 -22.65 52.96
CA VAL A 89 -6.07 -21.69 52.92
C VAL A 89 -6.68 -21.74 51.52
N PHE A 90 -7.78 -22.51 51.39
CA PHE A 90 -8.86 -22.36 50.40
C PHE A 90 -8.58 -22.69 48.91
N LYS A 91 -9.13 -23.83 48.47
CA LYS A 91 -9.74 -24.03 47.14
C LYS A 91 -11.27 -24.06 47.32
N PRO A 92 -12.12 -23.96 46.27
CA PRO A 92 -11.86 -23.71 44.84
C PRO A 92 -12.78 -22.63 44.22
N ALA A 93 -12.38 -21.98 43.12
CA ALA A 93 -13.28 -21.67 41.99
C ALA A 93 -12.60 -20.80 40.92
N LYS A 94 -12.01 -21.46 39.92
CA LYS A 94 -12.23 -21.26 38.48
C LYS A 94 -11.03 -21.84 37.75
N THR A 95 -11.32 -22.89 36.99
CA THR A 95 -10.51 -23.34 35.87
C THR A 95 -10.26 -22.16 34.93
N PHE A 96 -9.11 -21.51 35.06
CA PHE A 96 -8.53 -20.74 33.98
C PHE A 96 -7.47 -21.64 33.36
N ASN A 97 -7.83 -22.27 32.25
CA ASN A 97 -6.92 -23.11 31.49
C ASN A 97 -5.70 -22.27 31.10
N ASN A 98 -4.54 -22.78 31.49
CA ASN A 98 -3.25 -22.36 30.98
C ASN A 98 -3.19 -22.71 29.48
N GLU A 99 -3.33 -21.72 28.59
CA GLU A 99 -2.63 -21.76 27.30
C GLU A 99 -1.30 -21.03 27.47
N VAL A 100 -0.34 -21.75 28.07
CA VAL A 100 1.08 -21.46 27.90
C VAL A 100 1.49 -22.07 26.55
N ASN A 101 2.18 -21.26 25.74
CA ASN A 101 2.81 -21.56 24.46
C ASN A 101 1.93 -21.54 23.20
N LYS A 102 1.66 -20.34 22.68
CA LYS A 102 1.75 -20.13 21.23
C LYS A 102 3.07 -19.41 20.95
N PRO A 103 3.96 -19.96 20.10
CA PRO A 103 5.11 -19.18 19.65
C PRO A 103 4.57 -17.91 18.99
N VAL A 104 4.99 -16.77 19.50
CA VAL A 104 4.84 -15.48 18.84
C VAL A 104 5.69 -15.52 17.58
N SER A 105 5.15 -16.13 16.53
CA SER A 105 5.43 -15.66 15.18
C SER A 105 4.33 -14.68 14.88
N SER A 106 4.65 -13.38 14.93
CA SER A 106 3.85 -12.37 14.25
C SER A 106 3.99 -12.59 12.73
N ALA A 107 3.47 -13.71 12.25
CA ALA A 107 3.37 -14.02 10.84
C ALA A 107 2.36 -13.04 10.27
N SER A 108 2.85 -12.11 9.46
CA SER A 108 2.03 -11.32 8.55
C SER A 108 0.97 -12.24 7.95
N LYS A 109 -0.32 -12.00 8.26
CA LYS A 109 -1.45 -12.86 7.86
C LYS A 109 -1.69 -12.72 6.35
N ILE A 110 -0.73 -13.18 5.55
CA ILE A 110 -0.77 -13.22 4.10
C ILE A 110 -1.70 -14.39 3.72
N ASN A 111 -2.60 -14.16 2.78
CA ASN A 111 -3.53 -15.18 2.31
C ASN A 111 -2.75 -16.41 1.80
N LYS A 112 -3.20 -17.62 2.17
CA LYS A 112 -2.63 -18.90 1.71
C LYS A 112 -2.45 -18.93 0.18
N TRP A 113 -3.42 -18.41 -0.57
CA TRP A 113 -3.36 -18.33 -2.03
C TRP A 113 -2.27 -17.38 -2.54
N THR A 114 -1.97 -16.31 -1.81
CA THR A 114 -0.87 -15.39 -2.15
C THR A 114 0.48 -16.07 -1.97
N TRP A 115 0.62 -16.91 -0.94
CA TRP A 115 1.82 -17.73 -0.76
C TRP A 115 2.02 -18.73 -1.90
N ILE A 116 0.96 -19.46 -2.28
CA ILE A 116 1.03 -20.39 -3.41
C ILE A 116 1.40 -19.65 -4.69
N TYR A 117 0.79 -18.48 -4.93
CA TYR A 117 1.12 -17.64 -6.08
C TYR A 117 2.58 -17.19 -6.10
N ILE A 118 3.15 -16.79 -4.95
CA ILE A 118 4.57 -16.44 -4.83
C ILE A 118 5.46 -17.64 -5.17
N VAL A 119 5.14 -18.82 -4.65
CA VAL A 119 5.92 -20.05 -4.90
C VAL A 119 5.89 -20.44 -6.38
N ILE A 120 4.71 -20.43 -7.01
CA ILE A 120 4.59 -20.74 -8.44
C ILE A 120 5.37 -19.74 -9.30
N ASN A 121 5.29 -18.43 -8.98
CA ASN A 121 6.07 -17.43 -9.71
C ASN A 121 7.58 -17.61 -9.50
N ALA A 122 8.04 -17.95 -8.31
CA ALA A 122 9.46 -18.22 -8.06
C ALA A 122 9.95 -19.42 -8.88
N LEU A 123 9.16 -20.50 -8.97
CA LEU A 123 9.45 -21.65 -9.83
C LEU A 123 9.47 -21.24 -11.31
N LEU A 124 8.52 -20.39 -11.72
CA LEU A 124 8.43 -19.93 -13.11
C LEU A 124 9.62 -19.04 -13.49
N VAL A 125 10.15 -18.22 -12.58
CA VAL A 125 11.41 -17.48 -12.79
C VAL A 125 12.58 -18.44 -12.93
N TYR A 126 12.65 -19.48 -12.10
CA TYR A 126 13.76 -20.45 -12.13
C TYR A 126 13.78 -21.28 -13.42
N PHE A 127 12.62 -21.75 -13.88
CA PHE A 127 12.52 -22.63 -15.05
C PHE A 127 12.24 -21.90 -16.38
N GLY A 128 11.62 -20.72 -16.35
CA GLY A 128 11.02 -20.08 -17.52
C GLY A 128 11.67 -18.76 -17.96
N ASN A 129 12.79 -18.36 -17.36
CA ASN A 129 13.46 -17.08 -17.67
C ASN A 129 13.99 -16.96 -19.12
N GLN A 130 14.09 -18.08 -19.85
CA GLN A 130 14.56 -18.08 -21.25
C GLN A 130 13.42 -17.92 -22.27
N LEU A 131 12.16 -17.94 -21.84
CA LEU A 131 11.01 -17.82 -22.73
C LEU A 131 10.45 -16.41 -22.68
N GLU A 132 10.55 -15.67 -23.78
CA GLU A 132 10.08 -14.27 -23.88
C GLU A 132 8.61 -14.10 -23.47
N GLU A 133 7.77 -15.07 -23.82
CA GLU A 133 6.36 -15.09 -23.44
C GLU A 133 6.16 -15.19 -21.92
N VAL A 134 6.99 -15.97 -21.23
CA VAL A 134 6.94 -16.14 -19.78
C VAL A 134 7.43 -14.88 -19.08
N VAL A 135 8.41 -14.18 -19.66
CA VAL A 135 8.90 -12.89 -19.15
C VAL A 135 7.76 -11.87 -19.05
N GLY A 136 6.86 -11.83 -20.05
CA GLY A 136 5.66 -10.99 -20.01
C GLY A 136 4.76 -11.30 -18.82
N VAL A 137 4.47 -12.58 -18.56
CA VAL A 137 3.67 -13.03 -17.40
C VAL A 137 4.35 -12.63 -16.09
N LEU A 138 5.67 -12.85 -15.98
CA LEU A 138 6.46 -12.53 -14.79
C LEU A 138 6.46 -11.02 -14.48
N PHE A 139 6.48 -10.18 -15.51
CA PHE A 139 6.37 -8.74 -15.35
C PHE A 139 5.05 -8.35 -14.69
N PHE A 140 3.91 -8.83 -15.21
CA PHE A 140 2.60 -8.57 -14.59
C PHE A 140 2.54 -9.12 -13.16
N SER A 141 3.07 -10.32 -12.93
CA SER A 141 3.13 -10.91 -11.60
C SER A 141 3.93 -10.06 -10.61
N PHE A 142 5.06 -9.49 -11.03
CA PHE A 142 5.86 -8.60 -10.20
C PHE A 142 5.07 -7.36 -9.77
N PHE A 143 4.32 -6.72 -10.68
CA PHE A 143 3.49 -5.57 -10.34
C PHE A 143 2.36 -5.95 -9.36
N ILE A 144 1.70 -7.10 -9.55
CA ILE A 144 0.67 -7.57 -8.63
C ILE A 144 1.25 -7.79 -7.23
N LEU A 145 2.38 -8.49 -7.14
CA LEU A 145 3.08 -8.71 -5.87
C LEU A 145 3.46 -7.37 -5.23
N LEU A 146 4.08 -6.46 -5.97
CA LEU A 146 4.48 -5.16 -5.47
C LEU A 146 3.29 -4.40 -4.85
N ILE A 147 2.16 -4.35 -5.53
CA ILE A 147 0.95 -3.67 -5.04
C ILE A 147 0.39 -4.39 -3.81
N VAL A 148 0.33 -5.72 -3.82
CA VAL A 148 -0.13 -6.53 -2.69
C VAL A 148 0.78 -6.34 -1.47
N PHE A 149 2.10 -6.28 -1.66
CA PHE A 149 3.08 -6.04 -0.59
C PHE A 149 2.97 -4.63 -0.02
N ILE A 150 2.79 -3.61 -0.85
CA ILE A 150 2.55 -2.23 -0.38
C ILE A 150 1.26 -2.15 0.43
N ARG A 151 0.23 -2.89 0.00
CA ARG A 151 -1.10 -2.87 0.60
C ARG A 151 -1.32 -3.91 1.70
N ARG A 152 -0.31 -4.70 2.08
CA ARG A 152 -0.44 -5.80 3.07
C ARG A 152 -0.96 -5.37 4.44
N LYS A 153 -0.82 -4.08 4.79
CA LYS A 153 -1.29 -3.51 6.07
C LYS A 153 -2.76 -3.06 6.01
N LYS A 154 -3.41 -3.14 4.85
CA LYS A 154 -4.82 -2.80 4.67
C LYS A 154 -5.68 -4.05 4.77
N GLU A 155 -6.88 -3.90 5.29
CA GLU A 155 -7.92 -4.93 5.41
C GLU A 155 -8.23 -5.70 4.12
N LYS A 156 -8.01 -5.08 2.95
CA LYS A 156 -8.30 -5.65 1.62
C LYS A 156 -7.10 -5.41 0.69
N PRO A 157 -6.12 -6.34 0.65
CA PRO A 157 -4.96 -6.22 -0.23
C PRO A 157 -5.36 -6.34 -1.70
N TYR A 158 -6.31 -7.24 -2.02
CA TYR A 158 -6.86 -7.41 -3.37
C TYR A 158 -8.04 -6.45 -3.60
N ASN A 159 -7.70 -5.19 -3.85
CA ASN A 159 -8.69 -4.18 -4.25
C ASN A 159 -9.07 -4.31 -5.72
N TRP A 160 -10.10 -3.59 -6.13
CA TRP A 160 -10.56 -3.51 -7.52
C TRP A 160 -9.44 -3.32 -8.55
N LEU A 161 -8.45 -2.45 -8.26
CA LEU A 161 -7.27 -2.26 -9.14
C LEU A 161 -6.45 -3.54 -9.30
N VAL A 162 -6.12 -4.24 -8.21
CA VAL A 162 -5.35 -5.50 -8.27
C VAL A 162 -6.17 -6.56 -9.01
N LYS A 163 -7.49 -6.57 -8.83
CA LYS A 163 -8.38 -7.49 -9.56
C LYS A 163 -8.40 -7.20 -11.06
N ILE A 164 -8.37 -5.95 -11.50
CA ILE A 164 -8.25 -5.61 -12.92
C ILE A 164 -6.94 -6.16 -13.48
N ILE A 165 -5.81 -5.89 -12.80
CA ILE A 165 -4.51 -6.39 -13.25
C ILE A 165 -4.49 -7.92 -13.29
N LEU A 166 -5.08 -8.59 -12.29
CA LEU A 166 -5.25 -10.05 -12.28
C LEU A 166 -6.08 -10.54 -13.48
N VAL A 167 -7.16 -9.85 -13.85
CA VAL A 167 -7.99 -10.22 -15.01
C VAL A 167 -7.23 -10.03 -16.31
N VAL A 168 -6.50 -8.92 -16.47
CA VAL A 168 -5.65 -8.69 -17.66
C VAL A 168 -4.57 -9.77 -17.76
N GLN A 169 -3.90 -10.07 -16.66
CA GLN A 169 -2.93 -11.16 -16.59
C GLN A 169 -3.58 -12.51 -16.92
N LEU A 170 -4.81 -12.77 -16.45
CA LEU A 170 -5.52 -14.02 -16.73
C LEU A 170 -5.83 -14.18 -18.22
N ILE A 171 -6.29 -13.13 -18.90
CA ILE A 171 -6.56 -13.16 -20.34
C ILE A 171 -5.27 -13.47 -21.10
N PHE A 172 -4.17 -12.79 -20.77
CA PHE A 172 -2.87 -13.04 -21.38
C PHE A 172 -2.38 -14.47 -21.12
N LEU A 173 -2.56 -14.98 -19.91
CA LEU A 173 -2.16 -16.32 -19.53
C LEU A 173 -2.97 -17.41 -20.25
N ILE A 174 -4.27 -17.19 -20.46
CA ILE A 174 -5.13 -18.12 -21.23
C ILE A 174 -4.63 -18.21 -22.68
N ALA A 175 -4.31 -17.08 -23.31
CA ALA A 175 -3.79 -17.08 -24.67
C ALA A 175 -2.47 -17.85 -24.77
N LEU A 176 -1.55 -17.63 -23.82
CA LEU A 176 -0.27 -18.31 -23.76
C LEU A 176 -0.41 -19.81 -23.49
N VAL A 177 -1.30 -20.21 -22.57
CA VAL A 177 -1.58 -21.61 -22.30
C VAL A 177 -2.14 -22.31 -23.53
N ALA A 178 -3.07 -21.68 -24.25
CA ALA A 178 -3.71 -22.27 -25.44
C ALA A 178 -2.68 -22.62 -26.52
N ASP A 179 -1.69 -21.76 -26.76
CA ASP A 179 -0.59 -22.00 -27.69
C ASP A 179 0.32 -23.18 -27.25
N ARG A 180 0.42 -23.42 -25.94
CA ARG A 180 1.28 -24.44 -25.33
C ARG A 180 0.59 -25.79 -25.10
N LEU A 181 -0.69 -25.96 -25.47
CA LEU A 181 -1.43 -27.20 -25.22
C LEU A 181 -0.87 -28.41 -25.99
N GLU A 182 -0.23 -28.18 -27.14
CA GLU A 182 0.35 -29.26 -27.95
C GLU A 182 1.60 -29.87 -27.32
N ASN A 183 2.32 -29.11 -26.49
CA ASN A 183 3.58 -29.52 -25.86
C ASN A 183 3.47 -29.41 -24.34
N ILE A 184 3.06 -30.51 -23.69
CA ILE A 184 2.98 -30.60 -22.22
C ILE A 184 4.39 -30.66 -21.64
N THR A 185 4.95 -29.50 -21.32
CA THR A 185 6.22 -29.36 -20.61
C THR A 185 5.98 -29.00 -19.15
N ALA A 186 7.02 -29.07 -18.31
CA ALA A 186 6.95 -28.62 -16.92
C ALA A 186 6.51 -27.15 -16.80
N ILE A 187 6.86 -26.32 -17.78
CA ILE A 187 6.47 -24.90 -17.84
C ILE A 187 4.97 -24.78 -18.11
N THR A 188 4.41 -25.58 -19.02
CA THR A 188 2.96 -25.63 -19.27
C THR A 188 2.18 -25.97 -18.00
N ILE A 189 2.68 -26.92 -17.19
CA ILE A 189 2.06 -27.27 -15.91
C ILE A 189 2.13 -26.11 -14.91
N LEU A 190 3.28 -25.41 -14.83
CA LEU A 190 3.42 -24.23 -13.97
C LEU A 190 2.48 -23.09 -14.39
N LEU A 191 2.32 -22.86 -15.69
CA LEU A 191 1.40 -21.86 -16.24
C LEU A 191 -0.06 -22.21 -15.93
N MET A 192 -0.44 -23.49 -16.03
CA MET A 192 -1.76 -23.96 -15.60
C MET A 192 -1.99 -23.77 -14.11
N GLY A 193 -0.99 -24.07 -13.27
CA GLY A 193 -1.05 -23.78 -11.84
C GLY A 193 -1.18 -22.29 -11.55
N LEU A 194 -0.48 -21.45 -12.33
CA LEU A 194 -0.59 -20.00 -12.25
C LEU A 194 -1.99 -19.50 -12.66
N LEU A 195 -2.63 -20.15 -13.63
CA LEU A 195 -3.98 -19.85 -14.08
C LEU A 195 -4.99 -20.11 -12.96
N ILE A 196 -4.91 -21.29 -12.35
CA ILE A 196 -5.79 -21.68 -11.24
C ILE A 196 -5.60 -20.74 -10.04
N THR A 197 -4.36 -20.41 -9.70
CA THR A 197 -4.08 -19.50 -8.58
C THR A 197 -4.57 -18.07 -8.85
N ASN A 198 -4.48 -17.58 -10.09
CA ASN A 198 -5.07 -16.29 -10.46
C ASN A 198 -6.60 -16.28 -10.28
N LEU A 199 -7.30 -17.34 -10.73
CA LEU A 199 -8.74 -17.49 -10.47
C LEU A 199 -9.03 -17.48 -8.96
N MET A 200 -8.28 -18.27 -8.19
CA MET A 200 -8.48 -18.36 -6.75
C MET A 200 -8.19 -17.03 -6.04
N LEU A 201 -7.19 -16.27 -6.45
CA LEU A 201 -6.92 -14.94 -5.91
C LEU A 201 -8.01 -13.93 -6.29
N LEU A 202 -8.60 -14.04 -7.48
CA LEU A 202 -9.66 -13.14 -7.93
C LEU A 202 -10.94 -13.29 -7.05
N PHE A 203 -11.32 -14.53 -6.75
CA PHE A 203 -12.53 -14.85 -5.98
C PHE A 203 -12.31 -14.91 -4.46
N ASN A 204 -11.17 -15.47 -4.02
CA ASN A 204 -10.88 -15.75 -2.62
C ASN A 204 -9.72 -14.93 -2.06
N GLY A 205 -9.14 -13.98 -2.81
CA GLY A 205 -8.00 -13.18 -2.37
C GLY A 205 -8.22 -12.39 -1.08
N ASN A 206 -9.45 -11.98 -0.78
CA ASN A 206 -9.81 -11.28 0.46
C ASN A 206 -10.44 -12.18 1.54
N LYS A 207 -10.69 -13.47 1.25
CA LYS A 207 -11.20 -14.42 2.25
C LYS A 207 -9.98 -15.00 2.96
N SER A 208 -9.65 -14.47 4.14
CA SER A 208 -8.63 -15.02 5.05
C SER A 208 -9.25 -15.92 6.09
#